data_AF-A0A811T3A6-F1
#
_entry.id   AF-A0A811T3A6-F1
#
_cell.length_a   1.000
_cell.length_b   1.000
_cell.length_c   1.000
_cell.angle_alpha   90.00
_cell.angle_beta   90.00
_cell.angle_gamma   90.00
#
_symmetry.space_group_name_H-M   'P 1'
#
loop_
_entity.id
_entity.type
_entity.pdbx_description
1 polymer ?
#
loop_
_entity_poly.entity_id
_entity_poly.type
_entity_poly.pdbx_seq_one_letter_code
_entity_poly.pdbx_strand_id
1 'polypeptide(L)'
;MSSFTAFALREEYKRLALIGDKLSEVESLIDWEPFRPIIDEMYNNHTEFGGRPNNDAIVMLKMIVLQQWHGLSDLEIEKQATDRISFRKFLGFPKNIPDRSTIWNFKNRIAKTGKDSAIWDELQRHF
;
A
#
# COMPACT_ATOMS: atom_id res chain seq x y z
N MET A 1 0.26 13.49 8.65
CA MET A 1 0.80 13.34 10.00
C MET A 1 1.36 14.68 10.43
N SER A 2 1.48 14.96 11.71
CA SER A 2 2.28 16.10 12.15
C SER A 2 3.76 15.80 11.87
N SER A 3 4.59 16.83 11.67
CA SER A 3 6.03 16.66 11.42
C SER A 3 6.70 15.83 12.53
N PHE A 4 6.21 15.95 13.77
CA PHE A 4 6.75 15.26 14.93
C PHE A 4 6.47 13.75 14.93
N THR A 5 5.24 13.32 14.61
CA THR A 5 4.92 11.88 14.61
C THR A 5 5.63 11.13 13.49
N ALA A 6 5.74 11.76 12.31
CA ALA A 6 6.52 11.21 11.21
C ALA A 6 8.01 11.07 11.57
N PHE A 7 8.57 12.07 12.26
CA PHE A 7 9.94 12.00 12.76
C PHE A 7 10.13 10.86 13.77
N ALA A 8 9.26 10.75 14.77
CA ALA A 8 9.35 9.69 15.78
C ALA A 8 9.30 8.28 15.17
N LEU A 9 8.40 8.05 14.21
CA LEU A 9 8.31 6.76 13.50
C LEU A 9 9.59 6.45 12.69
N ARG A 10 10.20 7.45 12.07
CA ARG A 10 11.46 7.27 11.34
C ARG A 10 12.63 6.96 12.28
N GLU A 11 12.69 7.60 13.45
CA GLU A 11 13.71 7.29 14.46
C GLU A 11 13.52 5.89 15.04
N GLU A 12 12.29 5.47 15.31
CA GLU A 12 11.98 4.10 15.74
C GLU A 12 12.40 3.09 14.67
N TYR A 13 12.09 3.37 13.41
CA TYR A 13 12.47 2.52 12.29
C TYR A 13 13.99 2.32 12.17
N LYS A 14 14.82 3.33 12.46
CA LYS A 14 16.29 3.18 12.42
C LYS A 14 16.77 2.02 13.30
N ARG A 15 16.14 1.80 14.45
CA ARG A 15 16.50 0.69 15.35
C ARG A 15 16.22 -0.67 14.70
N LEU A 16 15.10 -0.79 14.00
CA LEU A 16 14.77 -2.01 13.26
C LEU A 16 15.69 -2.20 12.05
N ALA A 17 15.98 -1.12 11.31
CA ALA A 17 16.85 -1.16 10.14
C ALA A 17 18.26 -1.70 10.48
N LEU A 18 18.78 -1.44 11.69
CA LEU A 18 20.05 -1.98 12.17
C LEU A 18 20.04 -3.50 12.39
N ILE A 19 18.87 -4.07 12.71
CA ILE A 19 18.69 -5.51 12.93
C ILE A 19 18.46 -6.24 11.60
N GLY A 20 17.96 -5.53 10.61
CA GLY A 20 17.63 -6.02 9.28
C GLY A 20 16.13 -6.01 9.02
N ASP A 21 15.74 -5.52 7.85
CA ASP A 21 14.34 -5.43 7.42
C ASP A 21 14.18 -5.99 6.01
N LYS A 22 13.92 -7.30 5.94
CA LYS A 22 13.66 -8.02 4.68
C LYS A 22 12.52 -7.39 3.88
N LEU A 23 11.53 -6.81 4.55
CA LEU A 23 10.39 -6.22 3.87
C LEU A 23 10.82 -4.94 3.13
N SER A 24 11.70 -4.13 3.73
CA SER A 24 12.28 -2.97 3.05
C SER A 24 13.26 -3.36 1.94
N GLU A 25 13.98 -4.46 2.08
CA GLU A 25 14.84 -4.99 1.00
C GLU A 25 13.98 -5.34 -0.23
N VAL A 26 12.90 -6.11 -0.03
CA VAL A 26 11.97 -6.47 -1.12
C VAL A 26 11.28 -5.25 -1.70
N GLU A 27 10.93 -4.26 -0.86
CA GLU A 27 10.30 -3.01 -1.33
C GLU A 27 11.13 -2.29 -2.39
N SER A 28 12.46 -2.32 -2.25
CA SER A 28 13.39 -1.68 -3.19
C SER A 28 13.62 -2.44 -4.49
N LEU A 29 13.16 -3.69 -4.59
CA LEU A 29 13.32 -4.51 -5.79
C LEU A 29 12.25 -4.20 -6.85
N ILE A 30 11.13 -3.59 -6.44
CA ILE A 30 9.99 -3.32 -7.30
C ILE A 30 9.91 -1.82 -7.50
N ASP A 31 9.87 -1.38 -8.77
CA ASP A 31 9.47 -0.02 -9.08
C ASP A 31 7.95 0.06 -9.01
N TRP A 32 7.42 0.79 -8.04
CA TRP A 32 5.98 0.81 -7.75
C TRP A 32 5.22 1.84 -8.59
N GLU A 33 5.89 2.88 -9.08
CA GLU A 33 5.20 3.97 -9.78
C GLU A 33 4.54 3.55 -11.11
N PRO A 34 5.08 2.61 -11.91
CA PRO A 34 4.40 2.07 -13.09
C PRO A 34 3.01 1.47 -12.83
N PHE A 35 2.72 1.01 -11.61
CA PHE A 35 1.40 0.51 -11.23
C PHE A 35 0.36 1.61 -11.02
N ARG A 36 0.81 2.84 -10.71
CA ARG A 36 -0.09 3.97 -10.43
C ARG A 36 -1.07 4.25 -11.56
N PRO A 37 -0.68 4.41 -12.84
CA PRO A 37 -1.64 4.63 -13.93
C PRO A 37 -2.64 3.47 -14.09
N ILE A 38 -2.19 2.22 -13.93
CA ILE A 38 -3.07 1.04 -13.99
C ILE A 38 -4.16 1.10 -12.93
N ILE A 39 -3.77 1.53 -11.72
CA ILE A 39 -4.67 1.65 -10.58
C ILE A 39 -5.59 2.86 -10.70
N ASP A 40 -5.06 4.01 -11.10
CA ASP A 40 -5.80 5.26 -11.25
C ASP A 40 -6.92 5.13 -12.29
N GLU A 41 -6.72 4.35 -13.36
CA GLU A 41 -7.77 4.01 -14.34
C GLU A 41 -8.99 3.28 -13.74
N MET A 42 -8.87 2.68 -12.56
CA MET A 42 -10.02 2.07 -11.86
C MET A 42 -10.93 3.11 -11.21
N TYR A 43 -10.47 4.35 -11.10
CA TYR A 43 -11.15 5.41 -10.38
C TYR A 43 -11.82 6.39 -11.36
N ASN A 44 -13.13 6.57 -11.19
CA ASN A 44 -13.92 7.48 -12.03
C ASN A 44 -14.13 8.86 -11.39
N ASN A 45 -13.38 9.18 -10.34
CA ASN A 45 -13.58 10.40 -9.53
C ASN A 45 -12.67 11.58 -9.94
N HIS A 46 -12.14 11.57 -11.16
CA HIS A 46 -11.36 12.68 -11.73
C HIS A 46 -12.25 13.84 -12.25
N THR A 47 -13.53 13.85 -11.90
CA THR A 47 -14.50 14.89 -12.31
C THR A 47 -14.64 15.96 -11.22
N GLU A 48 -15.17 17.14 -11.58
CA GLU A 48 -15.36 18.29 -10.66
C GLU A 48 -16.25 17.98 -9.44
N PHE A 49 -16.99 16.86 -9.47
CA PHE A 49 -17.86 16.37 -8.39
C PHE A 49 -17.30 15.11 -7.70
N GLY A 50 -16.02 14.80 -7.89
CA GLY A 50 -15.34 13.66 -7.29
C GLY A 50 -15.40 13.68 -5.76
N GLY A 51 -15.62 12.52 -5.15
CA GLY A 51 -15.61 12.35 -3.70
C GLY A 51 -14.23 12.58 -3.06
N ARG A 52 -14.13 12.30 -1.75
CA ARG A 52 -12.91 12.44 -0.93
C ARG A 52 -11.67 11.90 -1.68
N PRO A 53 -10.50 12.58 -1.62
CA PRO A 53 -9.29 12.11 -2.28
C PRO A 53 -9.04 10.64 -1.95
N ASN A 54 -8.80 9.82 -2.98
CA ASN A 54 -8.53 8.41 -2.77
C ASN A 54 -7.27 8.26 -1.90
N ASN A 55 -7.20 7.17 -1.13
CA ASN A 55 -5.91 6.75 -0.57
C ASN A 55 -4.91 6.57 -1.71
N ASP A 56 -3.63 6.79 -1.43
CA ASP A 56 -2.58 6.65 -2.43
C ASP A 56 -2.64 5.25 -3.08
N ALA A 57 -2.67 5.22 -4.41
CA ALA A 57 -2.80 4.01 -5.23
C ALA A 57 -1.76 2.95 -4.84
N ILE A 58 -0.51 3.37 -4.63
CA ILE A 58 0.61 2.50 -4.31
C ILE A 58 0.48 1.97 -2.89
N VAL A 59 0.02 2.78 -1.94
CA VAL A 59 -0.29 2.31 -0.58
C VAL A 59 -1.34 1.20 -0.62
N MET A 60 -2.40 1.37 -1.41
CA MET A 60 -3.45 0.35 -1.54
C MET A 60 -2.91 -0.95 -2.16
N LEU A 61 -2.12 -0.86 -3.23
CA LEU A 61 -1.49 -2.04 -3.85
C LEU A 61 -0.57 -2.76 -2.86
N LYS A 62 0.32 -2.02 -2.17
CA LYS A 62 1.23 -2.57 -1.18
C LYS A 62 0.49 -3.24 -0.01
N MET A 63 -0.66 -2.73 0.42
CA MET A 63 -1.52 -3.39 1.41
C MET A 63 -2.02 -4.75 0.92
N ILE A 64 -2.42 -4.87 -0.35
CA ILE A 64 -2.83 -6.16 -0.93
C ILE A 64 -1.65 -7.13 -1.03
N VAL A 65 -0.47 -6.66 -1.44
CA VAL A 65 0.75 -7.48 -1.48
C VAL A 65 1.08 -8.04 -0.10
N LEU A 66 1.08 -7.19 0.94
CA LEU A 66 1.28 -7.64 2.33
C LEU A 66 0.20 -8.63 2.78
N GLN A 67 -1.05 -8.40 2.39
CA GLN A 67 -2.15 -9.31 2.70
C GLN A 67 -1.90 -10.70 2.10
N GLN A 68 -1.46 -10.78 0.83
CA GLN A 68 -1.19 -12.06 0.15
C GLN A 68 0.04 -12.77 0.72
N TRP A 69 1.16 -12.06 0.94
CA TRP A 69 2.39 -12.67 1.45
C TRP A 69 2.27 -13.22 2.88
N HIS A 70 1.41 -12.60 3.70
CA HIS A 70 1.23 -12.99 5.10
C HIS A 70 -0.09 -13.73 5.35
N GLY A 71 -0.91 -13.99 4.32
CA GLY A 71 -2.19 -14.69 4.46
C GLY A 71 -3.19 -13.97 5.38
N LEU A 72 -3.23 -12.64 5.32
CA LEU A 72 -4.00 -11.81 6.25
C LEU A 72 -5.44 -11.57 5.77
N SER A 73 -6.35 -11.32 6.71
CA SER A 73 -7.68 -10.77 6.39
C SER A 73 -7.63 -9.25 6.19
N ASP A 74 -8.69 -8.64 5.67
CA ASP A 74 -8.79 -7.17 5.53
C ASP A 74 -8.67 -6.45 6.88
N LEU A 75 -9.22 -7.04 7.95
CA LEU A 75 -9.07 -6.50 9.31
C LEU A 75 -7.66 -6.71 9.86
N GLU A 76 -7.04 -7.86 9.56
CA GLU A 76 -5.73 -8.17 10.10
C GLU A 76 -4.63 -7.33 9.44
N ILE A 77 -4.71 -7.08 8.14
CA ILE A 77 -3.75 -6.18 7.48
C ILE A 77 -3.88 -4.75 8.01
N GLU A 78 -5.09 -4.26 8.27
CA GLU A 78 -5.31 -2.95 8.91
C GLU A 78 -4.63 -2.87 10.28
N LYS A 79 -4.84 -3.90 11.12
CA LYS A 79 -4.19 -3.99 12.45
C LYS A 79 -2.68 -4.06 12.33
N GLN A 80 -2.13 -4.93 11.49
CA GLN A 80 -0.69 -5.13 11.34
C GLN A 80 0.00 -3.89 10.75
N ALA A 81 -0.61 -3.21 9.77
CA ALA A 81 -0.10 -1.95 9.23
C ALA A 81 -0.21 -0.79 10.25
N THR A 82 -1.16 -0.87 11.18
CA THR A 82 -1.25 0.07 12.30
C THR A 82 -0.19 -0.22 13.36
N ASP A 83 0.09 -1.48 13.69
CA ASP A 83 0.95 -1.81 14.83
C ASP A 83 2.44 -1.93 14.46
N ARG A 84 2.77 -2.44 13.27
CA ARG A 84 4.14 -2.82 12.92
C ARG A 84 4.87 -1.74 12.14
N ILE A 85 6.01 -1.30 12.67
CA ILE A 85 6.85 -0.29 12.04
C ILE A 85 7.42 -0.74 10.68
N SER A 86 7.72 -2.03 10.49
CA SER A 86 8.17 -2.55 9.19
C SER A 86 7.09 -2.44 8.12
N PHE A 87 5.83 -2.73 8.46
CA PHE A 87 4.71 -2.58 7.54
C PHE A 87 4.51 -1.11 7.21
N ARG A 88 4.56 -0.22 8.21
CA ARG A 88 4.50 1.22 7.98
C ARG A 88 5.63 1.72 7.07
N LYS A 89 6.86 1.22 7.24
CA LYS A 89 7.99 1.54 6.34
C LYS A 89 7.72 1.08 4.92
N PHE A 90 7.27 -0.17 4.74
CA PHE A 90 6.96 -0.72 3.41
C PHE A 90 5.93 0.15 2.67
N LEU A 91 4.91 0.61 3.40
CA LEU A 91 3.88 1.51 2.90
C LEU A 91 4.34 2.97 2.72
N GLY A 92 5.58 3.32 3.08
CA GLY A 92 6.11 4.68 2.94
C GLY A 92 5.66 5.66 4.03
N PHE A 93 5.29 5.18 5.21
CA PHE A 93 4.74 5.97 6.33
C PHE A 93 3.56 6.85 5.91
N PRO A 94 2.47 6.25 5.38
CA PRO A 94 1.33 7.01 4.92
C PRO A 94 0.68 7.78 6.07
N LYS A 95 0.07 8.93 5.78
CA LYS A 95 -0.57 9.76 6.81
C LYS A 95 -1.66 9.02 7.57
N ASN A 96 -2.43 8.19 6.87
CA ASN A 96 -3.48 7.34 7.41
C ASN A 96 -3.29 5.93 6.84
N ILE A 97 -3.51 4.92 7.67
CA ILE A 97 -3.58 3.53 7.21
C ILE A 97 -5.00 3.30 6.66
N PRO A 98 -5.15 2.74 5.45
CA PRO A 98 -6.47 2.37 4.93
C PRO A 98 -7.18 1.38 5.85
N ASP A 99 -8.43 1.67 6.19
CA ASP A 99 -9.25 0.74 6.96
C ASP A 99 -9.69 -0.48 6.12
N ARG A 100 -10.17 -1.53 6.80
CA ARG A 100 -10.65 -2.76 6.16
C ARG A 100 -11.69 -2.52 5.06
N SER A 101 -12.55 -1.51 5.21
CA SER A 101 -13.62 -1.24 4.26
C SER A 101 -13.08 -0.63 2.97
N THR A 102 -12.06 0.21 3.11
CA THR A 102 -11.31 0.79 1.99
C THR A 102 -10.57 -0.31 1.22
N ILE A 103 -9.91 -1.22 1.92
CA ILE A 103 -9.18 -2.37 1.33
C ILE A 103 -10.15 -3.28 0.57
N TRP A 104 -11.27 -3.62 1.20
CA TRP A 104 -12.32 -4.42 0.56
C TRP A 104 -12.87 -3.76 -0.71
N ASN A 105 -13.18 -2.46 -0.64
CA ASN A 105 -13.65 -1.70 -1.81
C ASN A 105 -12.64 -1.68 -2.95
N PHE A 106 -11.35 -1.57 -2.63
CA PHE A 106 -10.28 -1.59 -3.63
C PHE A 106 -10.17 -2.94 -4.33
N LYS A 107 -10.18 -4.05 -3.57
CA LYS A 107 -10.22 -5.42 -4.14
C LYS A 107 -11.41 -5.62 -5.07
N ASN A 108 -12.58 -5.15 -4.66
CA ASN A 108 -13.78 -5.22 -5.49
C ASN A 108 -13.65 -4.40 -6.78
N ARG A 109 -12.96 -3.25 -6.76
CA ARG A 109 -12.72 -2.45 -7.96
C ARG A 109 -11.77 -3.16 -8.91
N ILE A 110 -10.68 -3.76 -8.41
CA ILE A 110 -9.78 -4.59 -9.22
C ILE A 110 -10.59 -5.69 -9.91
N ALA A 111 -11.38 -6.46 -9.15
CA ALA A 111 -12.18 -7.57 -9.69
C ALA A 111 -13.22 -7.09 -10.72
N LYS A 112 -13.87 -5.94 -10.50
CA LYS A 112 -14.87 -5.40 -11.43
C LYS A 112 -14.27 -4.85 -12.73
N THR A 113 -13.05 -4.34 -12.67
CA THR A 113 -12.37 -3.69 -13.80
C THR A 113 -11.47 -4.65 -14.59
N GLY A 114 -11.23 -5.87 -14.07
CA GLY A 114 -10.32 -6.85 -14.69
C GLY A 114 -8.86 -6.39 -14.67
N LYS A 115 -8.50 -5.48 -13.76
CA LYS A 115 -7.14 -4.91 -13.68
C LYS A 115 -6.15 -5.83 -12.97
N ASP A 116 -6.60 -6.94 -12.41
CA ASP A 116 -5.76 -7.99 -11.82
C ASP A 116 -4.72 -8.50 -12.83
N SER A 117 -5.13 -8.73 -14.08
CA SER A 117 -4.21 -9.18 -15.14
C SER A 117 -3.19 -8.10 -15.48
N ALA A 118 -3.59 -6.83 -15.61
CA ALA A 118 -2.67 -5.74 -15.89
C ALA A 118 -1.66 -5.50 -14.76
N ILE A 119 -2.11 -5.61 -13.50
CA ILE A 119 -1.22 -5.53 -12.33
C ILE A 119 -0.23 -6.71 -12.34
N TRP A 120 -0.68 -7.91 -12.69
CA TRP A 120 0.19 -9.07 -12.79
C TRP A 120 1.23 -8.94 -13.91
N ASP A 121 0.81 -8.51 -15.10
CA ASP A 121 1.69 -8.29 -16.24
C ASP A 121 2.78 -7.25 -15.94
N GLU A 122 2.44 -6.19 -15.21
CA GLU A 122 3.42 -5.18 -14.78
C GLU A 122 4.39 -5.76 -13.74
N LEU A 123 3.89 -6.54 -12.77
CA LEU A 123 4.74 -7.20 -11.78
C LEU A 123 5.79 -8.11 -12.42
N GLN A 124 5.43 -8.83 -13.48
CA GLN A 124 6.35 -9.71 -14.22
C GLN A 124 7.48 -8.96 -14.93
N ARG A 125 7.39 -7.65 -15.15
CA ARG A 125 8.47 -6.88 -15.79
C ARG A 125 9.64 -6.58 -14.86
N HIS A 126 9.45 -6.79 -13.56
CA HIS A 126 10.48 -6.56 -12.54
C HIS A 126 11.30 -7.83 -12.21
N PHE A 127 10.96 -8.98 -12.80
CA PHE A 127 11.59 -10.29 -12.58
C PHE A 127 11.94 -10.96 -13.90
#